data_AF-A0A9D9D3P1-F1
#
_entry.id   AF-A0A9D9D3P1-F1
#
_cell.length_a   1.000
_cell.length_b   1.000
_cell.length_c   1.000
_cell.angle_alpha   90.00
_cell.angle_beta   90.00
_cell.angle_gamma   90.00
#
_symmetry.space_group_name_H-M   'P 1'
#
loop_
_entity.id
_entity.type
_entity.pdbx_description
1 polymer ?
#
loop_
_entity_poly.entity_id
_entity_poly.type
_entity_poly.pdbx_seq_one_letter_code
_entity_poly.pdbx_strand_id
1 'polypeptide(L)'
;MRFNQNKIKPSRHAKEIGIQINEMEKFKRCCSREIGQDAGKKAYLEWVEKYGAEVREWLESLSDEEINKRYDSLPDRIKKYIEEKIR
;
A
#
# COMPACT_ATOMS: atom_id res chain seq x y z
N MET A 1 -27.84 -19.24 -2.90
CA MET A 1 -27.96 -18.46 -1.65
C MET A 1 -27.16 -17.18 -1.80
N ARG A 2 -27.74 -16.05 -1.40
CA ARG A 2 -27.26 -14.69 -1.68
C ARG A 2 -25.95 -14.42 -0.94
N PHE A 3 -24.86 -14.19 -1.69
CA PHE A 3 -23.67 -13.55 -1.12
C PHE A 3 -24.06 -12.10 -0.80
N ASN A 4 -24.21 -11.80 0.49
CA ASN A 4 -24.51 -10.46 0.97
C ASN A 4 -23.26 -9.59 0.77
N GLN A 5 -23.11 -9.03 -0.43
CA GLN A 5 -22.01 -8.14 -0.80
C GLN A 5 -22.25 -6.73 -0.24
N ASN A 6 -22.33 -6.58 1.09
CA ASN A 6 -21.99 -5.31 1.71
C ASN A 6 -20.45 -5.22 1.69
N LYS A 7 -19.87 -5.01 0.49
CA LYS A 7 -18.46 -4.64 0.37
C LYS A 7 -18.33 -3.27 1.02
N ILE A 8 -17.95 -3.24 2.30
CA ILE A 8 -17.59 -2.01 3.00
C ILE A 8 -16.51 -1.36 2.15
N LYS A 9 -16.82 -0.22 1.52
CA LYS A 9 -15.84 0.50 0.74
C LYS A 9 -14.73 0.93 1.70
N PRO A 10 -13.46 0.62 1.42
CA PRO A 10 -12.36 1.04 2.28
C PRO A 10 -12.34 2.57 2.38
N SER A 11 -12.11 3.07 3.59
CA SER A 11 -11.95 4.51 3.85
C SER A 11 -10.78 5.08 3.05
N ARG A 12 -10.71 6.42 2.92
CA ARG A 12 -9.55 7.07 2.29
C ARG A 12 -8.25 6.62 2.94
N HIS A 13 -8.20 6.64 4.27
CA HIS A 13 -7.04 6.22 5.04
C HIS A 13 -6.64 4.75 4.77
N ALA A 14 -7.61 3.84 4.69
CA ALA A 14 -7.38 2.44 4.34
C ALA A 14 -6.70 2.30 2.96
N LYS A 15 -7.13 3.11 1.99
CA LYS A 15 -6.59 3.13 0.63
C LYS A 15 -5.17 3.68 0.62
N GLU A 16 -4.92 4.76 1.35
CA GLU A 16 -3.58 5.34 1.54
C GLU A 16 -2.60 4.31 2.12
N ILE A 17 -2.98 3.57 3.16
CA ILE A 17 -2.15 2.49 3.72
C ILE A 17 -1.85 1.43 2.66
N GLY A 18 -2.85 1.02 1.86
CA GLY A 18 -2.63 0.07 0.77
C GLY A 18 -1.61 0.58 -0.27
N ILE A 19 -1.69 1.87 -0.62
CA ILE A 19 -0.75 2.51 -1.55
C ILE A 19 0.67 2.53 -0.94
N GLN A 20 0.81 2.91 0.33
CA GLN A 20 2.10 2.91 1.03
C GLN A 20 2.74 1.52 1.07
N ILE A 21 1.96 0.47 1.40
CA ILE A 21 2.44 -0.92 1.41
C ILE A 21 2.97 -1.30 0.02
N ASN A 22 2.28 -0.91 -1.05
CA ASN A 22 2.70 -1.23 -2.41
C ASN A 22 4.01 -0.53 -2.80
N GLU A 23 4.19 0.74 -2.46
CA GLU A 23 5.46 1.46 -2.69
C GLU A 23 6.61 0.83 -1.89
N MET A 24 6.33 0.46 -0.65
CA MET A 24 7.27 -0.24 0.21
C MET A 24 7.66 -1.63 -0.34
N GLU A 25 6.71 -2.41 -0.89
CA GLU A 25 7.00 -3.69 -1.55
C GLU A 25 7.87 -3.51 -2.80
N LYS A 26 7.60 -2.48 -3.61
CA LYS A 26 8.43 -2.14 -4.78
C LYS A 26 9.85 -1.81 -4.35
N PHE A 27 10.03 -0.98 -3.34
CA PHE A 27 11.34 -0.64 -2.80
C PHE A 27 12.09 -1.88 -2.31
N LYS A 28 11.42 -2.71 -1.49
CA LYS A 28 12.00 -3.99 -1.02
C LYS A 28 12.45 -4.86 -2.19
N ARG A 29 11.67 -4.95 -3.26
CA ARG A 29 12.02 -5.71 -4.47
C ARG A 29 13.26 -5.15 -5.16
N CYS A 30 13.38 -3.82 -5.28
CA CYS A 30 14.56 -3.17 -5.83
C CYS A 30 15.80 -3.50 -5.01
N CYS A 31 15.77 -3.27 -3.68
CA CYS A 31 16.89 -3.58 -2.80
C CYS A 31 17.28 -5.06 -2.87
N SER A 32 16.29 -5.96 -2.86
CA SER A 32 16.54 -7.41 -2.92
C SER A 32 17.26 -7.82 -4.20
N ARG A 33 16.91 -7.16 -5.32
CA ARG A 33 17.57 -7.38 -6.61
C ARG A 33 19.02 -6.88 -6.60
N GLU A 34 19.27 -5.73 -5.98
CA GLU A 34 20.61 -5.14 -5.88
C GLU A 34 21.57 -5.99 -5.04
N ILE A 35 21.09 -6.56 -3.93
CA ILE A 35 21.92 -7.37 -3.02
C ILE A 35 21.94 -8.87 -3.36
N GLY A 36 21.15 -9.30 -4.36
CA GLY A 36 21.05 -10.69 -4.80
C GLY A 36 20.35 -11.65 -3.81
N GLN A 37 19.65 -11.12 -2.80
CA GLN A 37 18.95 -11.89 -1.76
C GLN A 37 17.76 -11.08 -1.21
N ASP A 38 16.86 -11.71 -0.44
CA ASP A 38 15.74 -10.99 0.18
C ASP A 38 16.26 -9.95 1.19
N ALA A 39 16.00 -8.66 0.92
CA ALA A 39 16.37 -7.54 1.80
C ALA A 39 15.61 -7.53 3.13
N GLY A 40 14.54 -8.33 3.24
CA GLY A 40 13.81 -8.59 4.48
C GLY A 40 13.26 -7.32 5.13
N LYS A 41 13.26 -7.30 6.46
CA LYS A 41 12.74 -6.20 7.27
C LYS A 41 13.59 -4.92 7.18
N LYS A 42 14.87 -5.04 6.82
CA LYS A 42 15.78 -3.89 6.73
C LYS A 42 15.32 -2.89 5.67
N ALA A 43 14.89 -3.38 4.50
CA ALA A 43 14.35 -2.52 3.45
C ALA A 43 13.12 -1.73 3.88
N TYR A 44 12.27 -2.29 4.76
CA TYR A 44 11.11 -1.58 5.28
C TYR A 44 11.51 -0.42 6.20
N LEU A 45 12.48 -0.64 7.10
CA LEU A 45 12.98 0.42 7.96
C LEU A 45 13.65 1.54 7.15
N GLU A 46 14.49 1.17 6.17
CA GLU A 46 15.11 2.15 5.28
C GLU A 46 14.09 2.94 4.46
N TRP A 47 13.02 2.28 3.99
CA TRP A 47 11.97 2.97 3.26
C TRP A 47 11.23 3.98 4.12
N VAL A 48 10.89 3.61 5.36
CA VAL A 48 10.21 4.52 6.31
C VAL A 48 11.08 5.74 6.62
N GLU A 49 12.37 5.52 6.86
CA GLU A 49 13.33 6.59 7.14
C GLU A 49 13.53 7.52 5.95
N LYS A 50 13.68 6.97 4.73
CA LYS A 50 14.01 7.75 3.53
C LYS A 50 12.81 8.39 2.86
N TYR A 51 11.66 7.71 2.83
CA TYR A 51 10.52 8.09 1.98
C TYR A 51 9.21 8.25 2.76
N GLY A 52 9.17 7.90 4.05
CA GLY A 52 7.92 7.91 4.81
C GLY A 52 7.24 9.28 4.87
N ALA A 53 8.02 10.35 5.08
CA ALA A 53 7.52 11.72 5.09
C ALA A 53 7.05 12.18 3.71
N GLU A 54 7.90 12.01 2.68
CA GLU A 54 7.59 12.41 1.30
C GLU A 54 6.34 11.71 0.76
N VAL A 55 6.20 10.40 1.03
CA VAL A 55 5.04 9.62 0.57
C VAL A 55 3.78 10.06 1.30
N ARG A 56 3.88 10.45 2.58
CA ARG A 56 2.74 11.01 3.31
C ARG A 56 2.30 12.35 2.72
N GLU A 57 3.23 13.28 2.53
CA GLU A 57 2.94 14.59 1.92
C GLU A 57 2.35 14.42 0.51
N TRP A 58 2.91 13.50 -0.28
CA TRP A 58 2.38 13.16 -1.59
C TRP A 58 0.93 12.66 -1.50
N LEU A 59 0.61 11.72 -0.62
CA LEU A 59 -0.75 11.21 -0.46
C LEU A 59 -1.73 12.28 0.02
N GLU A 60 -1.30 13.18 0.91
CA GLU A 60 -2.09 14.31 1.39
C GLU A 60 -2.39 15.32 0.25
N SER A 61 -1.50 15.43 -0.75
CA SER A 61 -1.72 16.27 -1.93
C SER A 61 -2.70 15.70 -2.96
N LEU A 62 -3.03 14.40 -2.89
CA LEU A 62 -3.88 13.74 -3.89
C LEU A 62 -5.37 13.93 -3.62
N SER A 63 -6.14 14.12 -4.68
CA SER A 63 -7.61 14.10 -4.61
C SER A 63 -8.16 12.71 -4.28
N ASP A 64 -9.41 12.64 -3.82
CA ASP A 64 -10.08 11.35 -3.57
C ASP A 64 -10.17 10.47 -4.82
N GLU A 65 -10.41 11.08 -5.98
CA GLU A 65 -10.45 10.36 -7.27
C GLU A 65 -9.11 9.69 -7.57
N GLU A 66 -8.01 10.41 -7.34
CA GLU A 66 -6.67 9.90 -7.53
C GLU A 66 -6.28 8.80 -6.56
N ILE A 67 -6.68 8.91 -5.28
CA ILE A 67 -6.50 7.85 -4.29
C ILE A 67 -7.28 6.60 -4.70
N ASN A 68 -8.52 6.76 -5.17
CA ASN A 68 -9.34 5.64 -5.66
C ASN A 68 -8.67 4.95 -6.86
N LYS A 69 -8.27 5.71 -7.87
CA LYS A 69 -7.60 5.18 -9.07
C LYS A 69 -6.34 4.41 -8.72
N ARG A 70 -5.52 4.94 -7.82
CA ARG A 70 -4.29 4.28 -7.36
C ARG A 70 -4.59 3.03 -6.56
N TYR A 71 -5.55 3.09 -5.64
CA TYR A 71 -6.01 1.92 -4.89
C TYR A 71 -6.54 0.81 -5.80
N ASP A 72 -7.33 1.16 -6.82
CA ASP A 72 -7.90 0.21 -7.78
C ASP A 72 -6.81 -0.45 -8.65
N SER A 73 -5.66 0.20 -8.82
CA SER A 73 -4.49 -0.37 -9.50
C SER A 73 -3.64 -1.29 -8.62
N LEU A 74 -3.91 -1.38 -7.31
CA LEU A 74 -3.11 -2.21 -6.40
C LEU A 74 -3.31 -3.72 -6.66
N PRO A 75 -2.26 -4.52 -6.40
CA PRO A 75 -2.39 -5.98 -6.39
C PRO A 75 -3.49 -6.47 -5.45
N ASP A 76 -4.23 -7.51 -5.86
CA ASP A 76 -5.32 -8.08 -5.06
C ASP A 76 -4.88 -8.56 -3.69
N ARG A 77 -3.63 -9.02 -3.54
CA ARG A 77 -3.06 -9.41 -2.24
C ARG A 77 -3.06 -8.25 -1.24
N ILE A 78 -2.75 -7.03 -1.70
CA ILE A 78 -2.71 -5.84 -0.85
C ILE A 78 -4.13 -5.40 -0.53
N LYS A 79 -5.03 -5.40 -1.52
CA LYS A 79 -6.44 -5.09 -1.30
C LYS A 79 -7.07 -6.03 -0.26
N LYS A 80 -6.86 -7.34 -0.40
CA LYS A 80 -7.32 -8.35 0.57
C LYS A 80 -6.73 -8.12 1.96
N TYR A 81 -5.44 -7.84 2.07
CA TYR A 81 -4.80 -7.53 3.36
C TYR A 81 -5.46 -6.33 4.05
N ILE A 82 -5.76 -5.26 3.31
CA ILE A 82 -6.44 -4.06 3.83
C ILE A 82 -7.88 -4.39 4.25
N GLU A 83 -8.62 -5.15 3.44
CA GLU A 83 -9.99 -5.59 3.75
C GLU A 83 -10.05 -6.48 5.01
N GLU A 84 -9.04 -7.34 5.21
CA GLU A 84 -8.95 -8.24 6.37
C GLU A 84 -8.54 -7.52 7.66
N LYS A 85 -7.65 -6.52 7.57
CA LYS A 85 -7.15 -5.77 8.73
C LYS A 85 -8.05 -4.65 9.23
N ILE A 86 -9.02 -4.23 8.40
CA ILE A 86 -9.93 -3.10 8.70
C ILE A 86 -11.37 -3.59 8.97
N ARG A 87 -11.59 -4.91 8.94
CA ARG A 87 -12.77 -5.55 9.54
C ARG A 87 -12.72 -5.52 11.06
#